data_AF-A0AA49CR39-F1
#
_entry.id   AF-A0AA49CR39-F1
#
_cell.length_a   1.000
_cell.length_b   1.000
_cell.length_c   1.000
_cell.angle_alpha   90.00
_cell.angle_beta   90.00
_cell.angle_gamma   90.00
#
_symmetry.space_group_name_H-M   'P 1'
#
loop_
_entity.id
_entity.type
_entity.pdbx_description
1 polymer ?
#
loop_
_entity_poly.entity_id
_entity_poly.type
_entity_poly.pdbx_seq_one_letter_code
_entity_poly.pdbx_strand_id
1 'polypeptide(L)'
;NIFIFLLFFVSTGLTVCYSFRLCYYSITGDFNFYSLHSLNDEGWIMLKSMLSMLMFVIFSGSMLMWLIFPTPVMICLPMELKMLALFVSVIGAWIGYEMAKFSVSWISNSLKFYSYSYFFGFMWFMPNISTFSMNYVPLMLSYNLFKSFDQGWNEYFGGQGIYMNLKNNSMFVQFLQNNNMKIYLVLIILWVIML
;
A
#
# COMPACT_ATOMS: atom_id res chain seq x y z
N ASN A 1 6.01 1.56 31.49
CA ASN A 1 5.35 0.33 30.99
C ASN A 1 3.85 0.24 31.21
N ILE A 2 3.26 1.02 32.13
CA ILE A 2 1.79 1.02 32.34
C ILE A 2 1.02 1.41 31.07
N PHE A 3 1.54 2.36 30.28
CA PHE A 3 0.91 2.76 29.02
C PHE A 3 0.83 1.61 28.01
N ILE A 4 1.92 0.85 27.82
CA ILE A 4 1.95 -0.31 26.91
C ILE A 4 1.01 -1.41 27.41
N PHE A 5 0.99 -1.66 28.71
CA PHE A 5 0.06 -2.59 29.34
C PHE A 5 -1.40 -2.20 29.04
N LEU A 6 -1.75 -0.92 29.23
CA LEU A 6 -3.09 -0.43 28.94
C LEU A 6 -3.44 -0.57 27.46
N LEU A 7 -2.53 -0.20 26.54
CA LEU A 7 -2.74 -0.37 25.10
C LEU A 7 -3.00 -1.83 24.73
N PHE A 8 -2.27 -2.78 25.32
CA PHE A 8 -2.46 -4.20 25.04
C PHE A 8 -3.86 -4.68 25.45
N PHE A 9 -4.29 -4.38 26.68
CA PHE A 9 -5.63 -4.78 27.14
C PHE A 9 -6.75 -4.03 26.42
N VAL A 10 -6.59 -2.74 26.11
CA VAL A 10 -7.59 -2.03 25.30
C VAL A 10 -7.68 -2.64 23.90
N SER A 11 -6.56 -3.04 23.30
CA SER A 11 -6.56 -3.71 22.00
C SER A 11 -7.31 -5.05 22.03
N THR A 12 -7.14 -5.86 23.09
CA THR A 12 -7.89 -7.12 23.22
C THR A 12 -9.38 -6.91 23.47
N GLY A 13 -9.77 -5.85 24.18
CA GLY A 13 -11.19 -5.49 24.31
C GLY A 13 -11.79 -5.08 22.96
N LEU A 14 -11.06 -4.26 22.18
CA LEU A 14 -11.51 -3.77 20.88
C LEU A 14 -11.61 -4.89 19.81
N THR A 15 -10.74 -5.92 19.85
CA THR A 15 -10.87 -7.07 18.93
C THR A 15 -12.16 -7.84 19.18
N VAL A 16 -12.54 -8.01 20.45
CA VAL A 16 -13.81 -8.65 20.82
C VAL A 16 -15.00 -7.76 20.45
N CYS A 17 -14.92 -6.44 20.63
CA CYS A 17 -15.95 -5.51 20.15
C CYS A 17 -16.19 -5.68 18.64
N TYR A 18 -15.12 -5.80 17.85
CA TYR A 18 -15.21 -5.97 16.40
C TYR A 18 -15.85 -7.30 16.00
N SER A 19 -15.48 -8.42 16.64
CA SER A 19 -16.07 -9.73 16.34
C SER A 19 -17.56 -9.79 16.66
N PHE A 20 -17.99 -9.21 17.79
CA PHE A 20 -19.41 -9.18 18.16
C PHE A 20 -20.23 -8.22 17.30
N ARG A 21 -19.64 -7.09 16.88
CA ARG A 21 -20.26 -6.20 15.89
C ARG A 21 -20.50 -6.94 14.56
N LEU A 22 -19.52 -7.70 14.08
CA LEU A 22 -19.66 -8.48 12.84
C LEU A 22 -20.75 -9.55 12.99
N CYS A 23 -20.74 -10.30 14.10
CA CYS A 23 -21.77 -11.28 14.42
C CYS A 23 -23.17 -10.66 14.42
N TYR A 24 -23.32 -9.45 14.96
CA TYR A 24 -24.61 -8.75 14.94
C TYR A 24 -25.09 -8.45 13.53
N TYR A 25 -24.24 -7.91 12.64
CA TYR A 25 -24.67 -7.58 11.28
C TYR A 25 -24.87 -8.79 10.38
N SER A 26 -24.19 -9.91 10.62
CA SER A 26 -24.26 -11.07 9.73
C SER A 26 -25.24 -12.16 10.19
N ILE A 27 -25.37 -12.41 11.50
CA ILE A 27 -26.12 -13.56 12.03
C ILE A 27 -27.35 -13.14 12.83
N THR A 28 -27.19 -12.25 13.81
CA THR A 28 -28.29 -11.99 14.78
C THR A 28 -29.21 -10.85 14.38
N GLY A 29 -28.78 -9.95 13.52
CA GLY A 29 -29.54 -8.79 13.06
C GLY A 29 -30.56 -9.13 11.98
N ASP A 30 -31.35 -8.13 11.61
CA ASP A 30 -32.35 -8.27 10.56
C ASP A 30 -31.70 -8.52 9.19
N PHE A 31 -32.44 -9.26 8.35
CA PHE A 31 -32.01 -9.61 7.02
C PHE A 31 -32.03 -8.39 6.08
N ASN A 32 -30.84 -7.82 5.82
CA ASN A 32 -30.69 -6.56 5.08
C ASN A 32 -30.53 -6.72 3.56
N PHE A 33 -30.65 -7.92 3.02
CA PHE A 33 -30.43 -8.14 1.59
C PHE A 33 -31.73 -7.90 0.76
N TYR A 34 -31.64 -7.55 -0.53
CA TYR A 34 -32.76 -7.38 -1.50
C TYR A 34 -33.74 -8.57 -1.74
N SER A 35 -35.04 -8.44 -1.51
CA SER A 35 -36.10 -9.50 -1.67
C SER A 35 -35.88 -10.75 -2.56
N LEU A 36 -35.20 -10.67 -3.72
CA LEU A 36 -34.81 -11.82 -4.56
C LEU A 36 -33.38 -12.30 -4.23
N HIS A 37 -33.25 -13.24 -3.27
CA HIS A 37 -31.97 -13.89 -2.97
C HIS A 37 -31.94 -15.35 -3.39
N SER A 38 -30.79 -15.76 -3.92
CA SER A 38 -30.43 -17.16 -4.14
C SER A 38 -29.40 -17.61 -3.10
N LEU A 39 -29.80 -17.68 -1.83
CA LEU A 39 -28.96 -18.27 -0.78
C LEU A 39 -28.99 -19.79 -0.89
N ASN A 40 -27.83 -20.41 -1.07
CA ASN A 40 -27.69 -21.87 -1.08
C ASN A 40 -26.37 -22.29 -0.42
N ASP A 41 -26.46 -23.15 0.61
CA ASP A 41 -25.33 -23.70 1.36
C ASP A 41 -25.05 -25.19 1.03
N GLU A 42 -25.71 -25.77 0.02
CA GLU A 42 -25.60 -27.20 -0.34
C GLU A 42 -24.26 -27.63 -0.97
N GLY A 43 -23.30 -26.71 -1.11
CA GLY A 43 -21.98 -26.98 -1.69
C GLY A 43 -21.12 -27.89 -0.81
N TRP A 44 -21.16 -29.20 -1.05
CA TRP A 44 -20.39 -30.22 -0.29
C TRP A 44 -18.89 -29.94 -0.21
N ILE A 45 -18.28 -29.39 -1.26
CA ILE A 45 -16.84 -29.06 -1.28
C ILE A 45 -16.53 -27.97 -0.24
N MET A 46 -17.37 -26.95 -0.15
CA MET A 46 -17.24 -25.85 0.81
C MET A 46 -17.54 -26.31 2.24
N LEU A 47 -18.61 -27.08 2.45
CA LEU A 47 -18.93 -27.62 3.78
C LEU A 47 -17.80 -28.50 4.33
N LYS A 48 -17.21 -29.36 3.48
CA LYS A 48 -16.10 -30.22 3.87
C LYS A 48 -14.87 -29.41 4.31
N SER A 49 -14.52 -28.33 3.61
CA SER A 49 -13.38 -27.49 3.98
C SER A 49 -13.63 -26.71 5.27
N MET A 50 -14.83 -26.15 5.45
CA MET A 50 -15.20 -25.44 6.68
C MET A 50 -15.16 -26.35 7.91
N LEU A 51 -15.70 -27.57 7.80
CA LEU A 51 -15.67 -28.56 8.89
C LEU A 51 -14.23 -28.98 9.26
N SER A 52 -13.37 -29.18 8.26
CA SER A 52 -11.95 -29.48 8.49
C SER A 52 -11.24 -28.33 9.21
N MET A 53 -11.51 -27.07 8.83
CA MET A 53 -10.92 -25.91 9.50
C MET A 53 -11.41 -25.77 10.95
N LEU A 54 -12.69 -26.00 11.22
CA LEU A 54 -13.25 -25.96 12.58
C LEU A 54 -12.54 -26.94 13.51
N MET A 55 -12.33 -28.19 13.06
CA MET A 55 -11.61 -29.18 13.85
C MET A 55 -10.18 -28.75 14.15
N PHE A 56 -9.48 -28.18 13.16
CA PHE A 56 -8.11 -27.69 13.37
C PHE A 56 -8.05 -26.54 14.38
N VAL A 57 -8.98 -25.58 14.34
CA VAL A 57 -9.00 -24.44 15.28
C VAL A 57 -9.18 -24.90 16.73
N ILE A 58 -10.01 -25.91 16.99
CA ILE A 58 -10.26 -26.42 18.35
C ILE A 58 -9.02 -27.12 18.93
N PHE A 59 -8.36 -27.97 18.14
CA PHE A 59 -7.26 -28.81 18.65
C PHE A 59 -5.88 -28.15 18.56
N SER A 60 -5.63 -27.33 17.53
CA SER A 60 -4.28 -26.79 17.28
C SER A 60 -3.76 -25.90 18.41
N GLY A 61 -4.61 -25.11 19.06
CA GLY A 61 -4.19 -24.21 20.14
C GLY A 61 -3.61 -24.96 21.35
N SER A 62 -4.29 -26.01 21.82
CA SER A 62 -3.81 -26.82 22.94
C SER A 62 -2.58 -27.66 22.55
N MET A 63 -2.58 -28.25 21.35
CA MET A 63 -1.44 -29.00 20.83
C MET A 63 -0.17 -28.13 20.73
N LEU A 64 -0.29 -26.92 20.17
CA LEU A 64 0.84 -26.00 20.02
C LEU A 64 1.37 -25.51 21.38
N MET A 65 0.49 -25.26 22.36
CA MET A 65 0.91 -24.88 23.70
C MET A 65 1.80 -25.95 24.35
N TRP A 66 1.44 -27.23 24.24
CA TRP A 66 2.25 -28.33 24.78
C TRP A 66 3.57 -28.54 24.04
N LEU A 67 3.62 -28.27 22.73
CA LEU A 67 4.83 -28.47 21.92
C LEU A 67 5.83 -27.32 22.04
N ILE A 68 5.36 -26.07 22.02
CA ILE A 68 6.21 -24.88 21.89
C ILE A 68 6.65 -24.33 23.24
N PHE A 69 5.80 -24.40 24.28
CA PHE A 69 6.06 -23.76 25.57
C PHE A 69 6.28 -24.78 26.70
N PRO A 70 7.49 -25.39 26.81
CA PRO A 70 7.80 -26.31 27.89
C PRO A 70 8.05 -25.61 29.25
N THR A 71 8.24 -24.28 29.26
CA THR A 71 8.50 -23.49 30.47
C THR A 71 7.83 -22.10 30.37
N PRO A 72 7.43 -21.46 31.48
CA PRO A 72 7.37 -21.93 32.87
C PRO A 72 6.08 -22.72 33.20
N VAL A 73 6.18 -23.71 34.10
CA VAL A 73 5.06 -24.58 34.49
C VAL A 73 3.97 -23.84 35.27
N MET A 74 4.33 -22.78 36.00
CA MET A 74 3.37 -21.97 36.78
C MET A 74 3.80 -20.50 36.81
N ILE A 75 2.87 -19.61 36.46
CA ILE A 75 3.02 -18.16 36.60
C ILE A 75 2.16 -17.71 37.78
N CYS A 76 2.79 -17.28 38.87
CA CYS A 76 2.10 -16.76 40.06
C CYS A 76 1.74 -15.28 39.84
N LEU A 77 0.49 -15.01 39.46
CA LEU A 77 -0.08 -13.67 39.31
C LEU A 77 -1.13 -13.42 40.41
N PRO A 78 -1.29 -12.17 40.89
CA PRO A 78 -2.43 -11.81 41.70
C PRO A 78 -3.73 -12.04 40.92
N MET A 79 -4.82 -12.38 41.64
CA MET A 79 -6.09 -12.78 41.02
C MET A 79 -6.62 -11.74 40.03
N GLU A 80 -6.43 -10.45 40.32
CA GLU A 80 -6.82 -9.33 39.46
C GLU A 80 -6.18 -9.43 38.07
N LEU A 81 -4.86 -9.63 38.00
CA LEU A 81 -4.14 -9.71 36.72
C LEU A 81 -4.47 -10.99 35.96
N LYS A 82 -4.71 -12.10 36.67
CA LYS A 82 -5.06 -13.38 36.05
C LYS A 82 -6.42 -13.33 35.35
N MET A 83 -7.39 -12.64 35.93
CA MET A 83 -8.76 -12.55 35.38
C MET A 83 -8.95 -11.35 34.43
N LEU A 84 -8.00 -10.42 34.37
CA LEU A 84 -8.12 -9.20 33.59
C LEU A 84 -8.49 -9.44 32.12
N ALA A 85 -7.86 -10.41 31.46
CA ALA A 85 -8.13 -10.72 30.06
C ALA A 85 -9.59 -11.16 29.83
N LEU A 86 -10.16 -11.92 30.76
CA LEU A 86 -11.56 -12.36 30.70
C LEU A 86 -12.52 -11.19 30.99
N PHE A 87 -12.21 -10.34 31.95
CA PHE A 87 -13.05 -9.17 32.23
C PHE A 87 -13.10 -8.22 31.04
N VAL A 88 -11.94 -7.93 30.44
CA VAL A 88 -11.84 -7.05 29.27
C VAL A 88 -12.57 -7.62 28.06
N SER A 89 -12.52 -8.94 27.83
CA SER A 89 -13.24 -9.57 26.72
C SER A 89 -14.76 -9.54 26.92
N VAL A 90 -15.26 -9.79 28.14
CA VAL A 90 -16.70 -9.70 28.44
C VAL A 90 -17.22 -8.28 28.28
N ILE A 91 -16.48 -7.29 28.79
CA ILE A 91 -16.84 -5.87 28.62
C ILE A 91 -16.82 -5.49 27.13
N GLY A 92 -15.81 -5.94 26.38
CA GLY A 92 -15.73 -5.70 24.94
C GLY A 92 -16.89 -6.32 24.17
N ALA A 93 -17.28 -7.56 24.49
CA ALA A 93 -18.43 -8.22 23.88
C ALA A 93 -19.73 -7.45 24.12
N TRP A 94 -19.97 -7.04 25.37
CA TRP A 94 -21.15 -6.23 25.74
C TRP A 94 -21.18 -4.92 24.95
N ILE A 95 -20.08 -4.16 24.99
CA ILE A 95 -20.01 -2.85 24.32
C ILE A 95 -20.18 -3.02 22.80
N GLY A 96 -19.52 -4.00 22.20
CA GLY A 96 -19.59 -4.25 20.75
C GLY A 96 -21.01 -4.57 20.28
N TYR A 97 -21.76 -5.35 21.06
CA TYR A 97 -23.14 -5.71 20.72
C TYR A 97 -24.10 -4.52 20.88
N GLU A 98 -24.04 -3.81 22.02
CA GLU A 98 -24.90 -2.63 22.25
C GLU A 98 -24.64 -1.50 21.26
N MET A 99 -23.38 -1.28 20.87
CA MET A 99 -23.04 -0.27 19.86
C MET A 99 -23.52 -0.64 18.45
N ALA A 100 -23.70 -1.92 18.15
CA ALA A 100 -24.15 -2.39 16.84
C ALA A 100 -25.68 -2.35 16.69
N LYS A 101 -26.41 -2.35 17.80
CA LYS A 101 -27.88 -2.30 17.80
C LYS A 101 -28.36 -0.93 17.35
N PHE A 102 -28.89 -0.86 16.13
CA PHE A 102 -29.57 0.32 15.61
C PHE A 102 -31.06 0.05 15.47
N SER A 103 -31.87 1.03 15.89
CA SER A 103 -33.30 1.07 15.58
C SER A 103 -33.61 2.26 14.69
N VAL A 104 -34.68 2.13 13.89
CA VAL A 104 -35.08 3.07 12.82
C VAL A 104 -35.25 4.53 13.29
N SER A 105 -35.55 4.77 14.58
CA SER A 105 -35.72 6.12 15.12
C SER A 105 -34.45 6.77 15.70
N TRP A 106 -33.31 6.07 15.71
CA TRP A 106 -32.10 6.58 16.35
C TRP A 106 -31.25 7.39 15.37
N ILE A 107 -30.87 8.61 15.76
CA ILE A 107 -29.83 9.35 15.02
C ILE A 107 -28.51 8.60 15.19
N SER A 108 -27.92 8.18 14.07
CA SER A 108 -26.66 7.46 14.08
C SER A 108 -25.53 8.34 14.62
N ASN A 109 -24.83 7.81 15.64
CA ASN A 109 -23.71 8.50 16.26
C ASN A 109 -22.53 8.69 15.28
N SER A 110 -22.42 7.83 14.26
CA SER A 110 -21.42 7.96 13.19
C SER A 110 -21.66 9.19 12.32
N LEU A 111 -22.91 9.53 12.00
CA LEU A 111 -23.24 10.75 11.26
C LEU A 111 -23.02 12.01 12.11
N LYS A 112 -23.32 11.96 13.41
CA LYS A 112 -23.03 13.08 14.34
C LYS A 112 -21.53 13.38 14.41
N PHE A 113 -20.69 12.34 14.49
CA PHE A 113 -19.23 12.47 14.54
C PHE A 113 -18.57 12.05 13.22
N TYR A 114 -19.03 12.63 12.12
CA TYR A 114 -18.60 12.24 10.78
C TYR A 114 -17.09 12.38 10.56
N SER A 115 -16.47 13.47 11.03
CA SER A 115 -15.02 13.68 10.88
C SER A 115 -14.19 12.56 11.53
N TYR A 116 -14.55 12.17 12.75
CA TYR A 116 -13.88 11.10 13.48
C TYR A 116 -14.15 9.72 12.85
N SER A 117 -15.40 9.43 12.50
CA SER A 117 -15.74 8.14 11.88
C SER A 117 -15.08 7.98 10.51
N TYR A 118 -14.99 9.06 9.73
CA TYR A 118 -14.26 9.11 8.47
C TYR A 118 -12.75 8.88 8.70
N PHE A 119 -12.13 9.57 9.66
CA PHE A 119 -10.70 9.39 9.95
C PHE A 119 -10.33 7.95 10.35
N PHE A 120 -11.09 7.34 11.26
CA PHE A 120 -10.86 5.95 11.66
C PHE A 120 -11.22 4.95 10.55
N GLY A 121 -12.26 5.23 9.76
CA GLY A 121 -12.67 4.40 8.62
C GLY A 121 -11.64 4.37 7.49
N PHE A 122 -10.98 5.49 7.20
CA PHE A 122 -9.91 5.60 6.20
C PHE A 122 -8.54 5.11 6.70
N MET A 123 -8.49 4.33 7.79
CA MET A 123 -7.25 3.86 8.41
C MET A 123 -6.25 5.00 8.62
N TRP A 124 -6.71 6.09 9.25
CA TRP A 124 -5.90 7.30 9.48
C TRP A 124 -5.31 7.92 8.21
N PHE A 125 -6.03 7.83 7.08
CA PHE A 125 -5.58 8.26 5.75
C PHE A 125 -4.32 7.57 5.24
N MET A 126 -3.91 6.46 5.86
CA MET A 126 -2.69 5.75 5.49
C MET A 126 -2.67 5.33 4.01
N PRO A 127 -3.77 4.80 3.42
CA PRO A 127 -3.77 4.43 2.00
C PRO A 127 -3.50 5.62 1.07
N ASN A 128 -4.05 6.80 1.38
CA ASN A 128 -3.85 8.00 0.57
C ASN A 128 -2.42 8.53 0.70
N ILE A 129 -1.88 8.54 1.92
CA ILE A 129 -0.51 8.97 2.18
C ILE A 129 0.45 8.01 1.46
N SER A 130 0.28 6.70 1.61
CA SER A 130 1.18 5.71 1.02
C SER A 130 1.11 5.66 -0.50
N THR A 131 -0.04 5.95 -1.12
CA THR A 131 -0.18 5.90 -2.58
C THR A 131 0.20 7.21 -3.25
N PHE A 132 -0.36 8.35 -2.82
CA PHE A 132 -0.15 9.62 -3.52
C PHE A 132 1.25 10.19 -3.31
N SER A 133 1.74 10.21 -2.06
CA SER A 133 3.06 10.79 -1.77
C SER A 133 4.19 9.93 -2.34
N MET A 134 4.06 8.60 -2.21
CA MET A 134 5.10 7.67 -2.63
C MET A 134 5.18 7.51 -4.14
N ASN A 135 4.06 7.63 -4.88
CA ASN A 135 4.08 7.54 -6.34
C ASN A 135 4.57 8.83 -6.99
N TYR A 136 4.22 10.00 -6.42
CA TYR A 136 4.57 11.29 -7.02
C TYR A 136 6.09 11.51 -7.12
N VAL A 137 6.85 11.12 -6.09
CA VAL A 137 8.31 11.34 -6.05
C VAL A 137 9.06 10.59 -7.16
N PRO A 138 8.88 9.27 -7.36
CA PRO A 138 9.48 8.54 -8.49
C PRO A 138 9.03 9.06 -9.85
N LEU A 139 7.76 9.47 -10.00
CA LEU A 139 7.23 9.98 -11.26
C LEU A 139 7.85 11.32 -11.66
N MET A 140 8.01 12.24 -10.71
CA MET A 140 8.65 13.52 -11.01
C MET A 140 10.14 13.34 -11.31
N LEU A 141 10.80 12.42 -10.60
CA LEU A 141 12.20 12.11 -10.83
C LEU A 141 12.42 11.46 -12.21
N SER A 142 11.56 10.51 -12.60
CA SER A 142 11.64 9.88 -13.92
C SER A 142 11.40 10.87 -15.06
N TYR A 143 10.45 11.79 -14.89
CA TYR A 143 10.20 12.85 -15.87
C TYR A 143 11.41 13.77 -16.04
N ASN A 144 12.04 14.19 -14.93
CA ASN A 144 13.22 15.05 -14.98
C ASN A 144 14.41 14.33 -15.62
N LEU A 145 14.61 13.04 -15.33
CA LEU A 145 15.64 12.24 -15.97
C LEU A 145 15.41 12.11 -17.48
N PHE A 146 14.20 11.76 -17.90
CA PHE A 146 13.87 11.63 -19.32
C PHE A 146 14.07 12.94 -20.09
N LYS A 147 13.58 14.06 -19.55
CA LYS A 147 13.67 15.37 -20.23
C LYS A 147 15.09 15.90 -20.27
N SER A 148 15.81 15.84 -19.15
CA SER A 148 17.15 16.45 -19.07
C SER A 148 18.20 15.53 -19.67
N PHE A 149 18.21 14.26 -19.30
CA PHE A 149 19.27 13.34 -19.66
C PHE A 149 19.06 12.78 -21.07
N ASP A 150 17.95 12.08 -21.30
CA ASP A 150 17.72 11.37 -22.55
C ASP A 150 17.43 12.34 -23.71
N GLN A 151 16.44 13.22 -23.56
CA GLN A 151 16.08 14.19 -24.62
C GLN A 151 16.98 15.43 -24.67
N GLY A 152 17.77 15.69 -23.62
CA GLY A 152 18.62 16.87 -23.53
C GLY A 152 20.07 16.56 -23.82
N TRP A 153 20.81 16.16 -22.78
CA TRP A 153 22.26 15.95 -22.86
C TRP A 153 22.62 14.88 -23.89
N ASN A 154 21.93 13.75 -23.94
CA ASN A 154 22.29 12.66 -24.84
C ASN A 154 22.08 13.03 -26.32
N GLU A 155 21.02 13.76 -26.66
CA GLU A 155 20.83 14.28 -28.02
C GLU A 155 21.86 15.35 -28.41
N TYR A 156 22.23 16.21 -27.46
CA TYR A 156 23.24 17.25 -27.66
C TYR A 156 24.63 16.66 -27.93
N PHE A 157 25.07 15.67 -27.15
CA PHE A 157 26.36 15.01 -27.38
C PHE A 157 26.34 13.99 -28.51
N GLY A 158 25.16 13.43 -28.80
CA GLY A 158 24.96 12.44 -29.84
C GLY A 158 24.58 13.07 -31.19
N GLY A 159 23.46 12.61 -31.74
CA GLY A 159 23.08 12.84 -33.14
C GLY A 159 22.92 14.31 -33.52
N GLN A 160 22.20 15.11 -32.72
CA GLN A 160 21.91 16.50 -33.09
C GLN A 160 23.18 17.37 -33.05
N GLY A 161 24.02 17.22 -32.03
CA GLY A 161 25.27 17.97 -31.94
C GLY A 161 26.26 17.60 -33.04
N ILE A 162 26.43 16.30 -33.31
CA ILE A 162 27.32 15.83 -34.39
C ILE A 162 26.81 16.33 -35.76
N TYR A 163 25.51 16.25 -36.01
CA TYR A 163 24.92 16.75 -37.26
C TYR A 163 25.19 18.26 -37.44
N MET A 164 25.00 19.05 -36.38
CA MET A 164 25.25 20.49 -36.44
C MET A 164 26.72 20.81 -36.71
N ASN A 165 27.64 20.07 -36.10
CA ASN A 165 29.07 20.27 -36.28
C ASN A 165 29.52 19.88 -37.70
N LEU A 166 29.04 18.75 -38.22
CA LEU A 166 29.31 18.30 -39.59
C LEU A 166 28.75 19.29 -40.62
N LYS A 167 27.55 19.81 -40.40
CA LYS A 167 26.93 20.83 -41.26
C LYS A 167 27.77 22.12 -41.30
N ASN A 168 28.26 22.59 -40.16
CA ASN A 168 29.08 23.80 -40.12
C ASN A 168 30.42 23.61 -40.83
N ASN A 169 31.06 22.45 -40.63
CA ASN A 169 32.31 22.11 -41.32
C ASN A 169 32.11 21.95 -42.82
N SER A 170 31.03 21.32 -43.28
CA SER A 170 30.75 21.17 -44.71
C SER A 170 30.48 22.51 -45.38
N MET A 171 29.74 23.41 -44.73
CA MET A 171 29.52 24.77 -45.22
C MET A 171 30.84 25.56 -45.33
N PHE A 172 31.77 25.39 -44.39
CA PHE A 172 33.09 26.02 -44.47
C PHE A 172 33.93 25.46 -45.62
N VAL A 173 33.93 24.13 -45.80
CA VAL A 173 34.63 23.48 -46.93
C VAL A 173 34.02 23.92 -48.27
N GLN A 174 32.69 24.02 -48.37
CA GLN A 174 32.00 24.52 -49.56
C GLN A 174 32.46 25.95 -49.90
N PHE A 175 32.60 26.82 -48.88
CA PHE A 175 33.09 28.18 -49.08
C PHE A 175 34.53 28.21 -49.60
N LEU A 176 35.43 27.39 -49.04
CA LEU A 176 36.80 27.27 -49.53
C LEU A 176 36.87 26.71 -50.96
N GLN A 177 35.97 25.78 -51.31
CA GLN A 177 35.93 25.16 -52.63
C GLN A 177 35.32 26.08 -53.70
N ASN A 178 34.50 27.05 -53.32
CA ASN A 178 33.87 27.99 -54.24
C ASN A 178 34.82 29.13 -54.68
N ASN A 179 36.07 28.77 -55.00
CA ASN A 179 37.10 29.67 -55.49
C ASN A 179 37.36 29.45 -56.99
N ASN A 180 37.88 30.46 -57.67
CA ASN A 180 38.21 30.36 -59.10
C ASN A 180 39.38 29.37 -59.35
N MET A 181 39.39 28.71 -60.51
CA MET A 181 40.40 27.72 -60.93
C MET A 181 41.85 28.19 -60.77
N LYS A 182 42.12 29.50 -60.87
CA LYS A 182 43.47 30.08 -60.69
C LYS A 182 44.03 29.82 -59.29
N ILE A 183 43.21 29.89 -58.25
CA ILE A 183 43.63 29.72 -56.86
C ILE A 183 44.03 28.26 -56.59
N TYR A 184 43.31 27.31 -57.18
CA TYR A 184 43.64 25.88 -57.09
C TYR A 184 45.01 25.54 -57.68
N LEU A 185 45.36 26.13 -58.83
CA LEU A 185 46.67 25.90 -59.46
C LEU A 185 47.82 26.43 -58.60
N VAL A 186 47.65 27.59 -57.96
CA VAL A 186 48.65 28.15 -57.04
C VAL A 186 48.84 27.25 -55.80
N LEU A 187 47.76 26.70 -55.26
CA LEU A 187 47.83 25.76 -54.13
C LEU A 187 48.60 24.48 -54.47
N ILE A 188 48.43 23.94 -55.69
CA ILE A 188 49.18 22.76 -56.16
C ILE A 188 50.68 23.07 -56.23
N ILE A 189 51.06 24.22 -56.77
CA ILE A 189 52.48 24.62 -56.87
C ILE A 189 53.07 24.79 -55.47
N LEU A 190 52.37 25.46 -54.55
CA LEU A 190 52.79 25.60 -53.15
C LEU A 190 52.97 24.24 -52.46
N TRP A 191 52.07 23.28 -52.73
CA TRP A 191 52.16 21.95 -52.15
C TRP A 191 53.39 21.19 -52.64
N VAL A 192 53.71 21.27 -53.93
CA VAL A 192 54.92 20.66 -54.52
C VAL A 192 56.21 21.31 -54.01
N ILE A 193 56.17 22.59 -53.62
CA ILE A 193 57.34 23.29 -53.04
C ILE A 193 57.56 22.91 -51.57
N MET A 194 56.48 22.63 -50.84
CA MET A 194 56.53 22.28 -49.41
C MET A 194 56.82 20.79 -49.16
N LEU A 195 56.53 19.94 -50.15
CA LEU A 195 56.96 18.53 -50.19
C LEU A 195 58.44 18.42 -50.55
#